data_AF-K1UG68-F1
#
_entry.id   AF-K1UG68-F1
#
_cell.length_a   1.000
_cell.length_b   1.000
_cell.length_c   1.000
_cell.angle_alpha   90.00
_cell.angle_beta   90.00
_cell.angle_gamma   90.00
#
_symmetry.space_group_name_H-M   'P 1'
#
loop_
_entity.id
_entity.type
_entity.pdbx_description
1 polymer ?
#
loop_
_entity_poly.entity_id
_entity_poly.type
_entity_poly.pdbx_seq_one_letter_code
_entity_poly.pdbx_strand_id
1 'polypeptide(L)'
;VKDGYTAEPIQVDPSSITLYGPQEELDAVDSICVYVTRTDLDKSIAPTNCPYVLLDKDGNKLTPKEITGNYDTVSVSMPVLMNKDLPLTVSLVGGAGATEDNCVIEIEPKSIQVAGDTTVLQTLNQLVVATVDLSSFCHIL
;
A
#
# COMPACT_ATOMS: atom_id res chain seq x y z
N VAL A 1 -3.16 -2.51 -12.03
CA VAL A 1 -4.02 -2.27 -10.84
C VAL A 1 -5.38 -1.77 -11.31
N LYS A 2 -6.41 -1.87 -10.47
CA LYS A 2 -7.72 -1.27 -10.76
C LYS A 2 -7.64 0.25 -10.63
N ASP A 3 -8.45 0.98 -11.38
CA ASP A 3 -8.54 2.44 -11.25
C ASP A 3 -8.98 2.84 -9.83
N GLY A 4 -8.41 3.92 -9.29
CA GLY A 4 -8.59 4.32 -7.89
C GLY A 4 -7.79 3.49 -6.87
N TYR A 5 -6.86 2.65 -7.30
CA TYR A 5 -5.96 1.89 -6.42
C TYR A 5 -4.50 1.98 -6.89
N THR A 6 -3.58 1.99 -5.92
CA THR A 6 -2.13 1.99 -6.15
C THR A 6 -1.53 0.73 -5.53
N ALA A 7 -0.72 -0.02 -6.30
CA ALA A 7 0.06 -1.12 -5.73
C ALA A 7 1.41 -0.60 -5.28
N GLU A 8 1.81 -0.96 -4.07
CA GLU A 8 3.17 -0.75 -3.58
C GLU A 8 4.11 -1.82 -4.16
N PRO A 9 5.43 -1.59 -4.11
CA PRO A 9 6.41 -2.58 -4.54
C PRO A 9 6.21 -3.93 -3.83
N ILE A 10 6.42 -5.02 -4.58
CA ILE A 10 6.41 -6.37 -4.03
C ILE A 10 7.50 -6.47 -2.96
N GLN A 11 7.12 -7.04 -1.82
CA GLN A 11 8.01 -7.38 -0.72
C GLN A 11 8.27 -8.88 -0.74
N VAL A 12 9.53 -9.27 -0.61
CA VAL A 12 9.96 -10.68 -0.59
C VAL A 12 10.85 -10.90 0.64
N ASP A 13 10.52 -11.94 1.41
CA ASP A 13 11.25 -12.33 2.62
C ASP A 13 11.42 -13.86 2.67
N PRO A 14 12.65 -14.40 2.76
CA PRO A 14 13.93 -13.68 2.76
C PRO A 14 14.27 -13.10 1.38
N SER A 15 15.12 -12.05 1.37
CA SER A 15 15.61 -11.45 0.13
C SER A 15 16.67 -12.27 -0.61
N SER A 16 17.20 -13.33 0.02
CA SER A 16 18.18 -14.24 -0.55
C SER A 16 18.04 -15.65 0.00
N ILE A 17 18.33 -16.65 -0.83
CA ILE A 17 18.36 -18.07 -0.47
C ILE A 17 19.77 -18.61 -0.72
N THR A 18 20.28 -19.41 0.21
CA THR A 18 21.53 -20.15 0.04
C THR A 18 21.21 -21.55 -0.47
N LEU A 19 21.79 -21.91 -1.61
CA LEU A 19 21.64 -23.23 -2.23
C LEU A 19 22.82 -24.15 -1.91
N TYR A 20 22.53 -25.45 -1.80
CA TYR A 20 23.48 -26.53 -1.54
C TYR A 20 23.23 -27.66 -2.53
N GLY A 21 24.29 -28.24 -3.09
CA GLY A 21 24.17 -29.34 -4.06
C GLY A 21 25.47 -29.60 -4.83
N PRO A 22 25.45 -30.50 -5.82
CA PRO A 22 26.57 -30.74 -6.72
C PRO A 22 26.96 -29.48 -7.49
N GLN A 23 28.26 -29.24 -7.66
CA GLN A 23 28.76 -28.05 -8.35
C GLN A 23 28.20 -27.94 -9.78
N GLU A 24 28.11 -29.04 -10.52
CA GLU A 24 27.57 -29.05 -11.89
C GLU A 24 26.12 -28.56 -11.97
N GLU A 25 25.27 -28.91 -10.99
CA GLU A 25 23.89 -28.41 -10.93
C GLU A 25 23.84 -26.95 -10.46
N LEU A 26 24.66 -26.57 -9.48
CA LEU A 26 24.73 -25.19 -8.97
C LEU A 26 25.23 -24.21 -10.03
N ASP A 27 26.23 -24.59 -10.83
CA ASP A 27 26.81 -23.79 -11.91
C ASP A 27 25.80 -23.52 -13.05
N ALA A 28 24.76 -24.36 -13.17
CA ALA A 28 23.66 -24.16 -14.11
C ALA A 28 22.64 -23.12 -13.64
N VAL A 29 22.55 -22.84 -12.33
CA VAL A 29 21.61 -21.88 -11.75
C VAL A 29 22.13 -20.46 -11.95
N ASP A 30 21.35 -19.64 -12.65
CA ASP A 30 21.62 -18.21 -12.82
C ASP A 30 20.81 -17.36 -11.84
N SER A 31 19.53 -17.70 -11.64
CA SER A 31 18.65 -16.93 -10.77
C SER A 31 17.55 -17.76 -10.12
N ILE A 32 16.97 -17.21 -9.06
CA ILE A 32 15.81 -17.76 -8.36
C ILE A 32 14.61 -16.87 -8.67
N CYS A 33 13.51 -17.46 -9.10
CA CYS A 33 12.31 -16.74 -9.49
C CYS A 33 11.06 -17.25 -8.77
N VAL A 34 10.15 -16.34 -8.47
CA VAL A 34 8.86 -16.64 -7.85
C VAL A 34 7.77 -16.04 -8.73
N TYR A 35 6.81 -16.88 -9.12
CA TYR A 35 5.69 -16.44 -9.94
C TYR A 35 4.47 -16.19 -9.07
N VAL A 36 4.00 -14.94 -9.07
CA VAL A 36 2.76 -14.55 -8.40
C VAL A 36 1.76 -14.11 -9.45
N THR A 37 0.66 -14.85 -9.56
CA THR A 37 -0.47 -14.50 -10.44
C THR A 37 -1.62 -14.00 -9.58
N ARG A 38 -2.24 -12.89 -9.97
CA ARG A 38 -3.40 -12.33 -9.25
C ARG A 38 -4.47 -11.84 -10.21
N THR A 39 -5.72 -12.06 -9.83
CA THR A 39 -6.93 -11.53 -10.50
C THR A 39 -7.53 -10.33 -9.77
N ASP A 40 -7.41 -10.28 -8.44
CA ASP A 40 -8.02 -9.27 -7.56
C ASP A 40 -7.13 -8.01 -7.45
N LEU A 41 -7.17 -7.16 -8.48
CA LEU A 41 -6.27 -6.00 -8.62
C LEU A 41 -6.52 -4.83 -7.65
N ASP A 42 -7.49 -4.96 -6.74
CA ASP A 42 -7.90 -3.98 -5.72
C ASP A 42 -7.66 -4.44 -4.27
N LYS A 43 -7.00 -5.60 -4.08
CA LYS A 43 -6.69 -6.14 -2.75
C LYS A 43 -5.20 -6.40 -2.57
N SER A 44 -4.69 -6.16 -1.38
CA SER A 44 -3.32 -6.53 -1.00
C SER A 44 -3.10 -8.04 -1.12
N ILE A 45 -1.90 -8.43 -1.55
CA ILE A 45 -1.41 -9.79 -1.37
C ILE A 45 -0.84 -9.85 0.03
N ALA A 46 -1.54 -10.54 0.93
CA ALA A 46 -1.01 -10.83 2.26
C ALA A 46 0.26 -11.68 2.15
N PRO A 47 1.19 -11.61 3.13
CA PRO A 47 2.36 -12.48 3.18
C PRO A 47 1.97 -13.94 2.95
N THR A 48 2.40 -14.48 1.82
CA THR A 48 2.06 -15.82 1.36
C THR A 48 3.33 -16.55 1.00
N ASN A 49 3.52 -17.74 1.56
CA ASN A 49 4.68 -18.58 1.23
C ASN A 49 4.51 -19.15 -0.18
N CYS A 50 5.40 -18.76 -1.08
CA CYS A 50 5.42 -19.21 -2.45
C CYS A 50 6.67 -20.09 -2.69
N PRO A 51 6.53 -21.23 -3.39
CA PRO A 51 7.69 -21.97 -3.86
C PRO A 51 8.43 -21.12 -4.91
N TYR A 52 9.75 -21.24 -4.90
CA TYR A 52 10.60 -20.66 -5.93
C TYR A 52 10.97 -21.70 -6.98
N VAL A 53 11.38 -21.23 -8.16
CA VAL A 53 12.00 -22.04 -9.19
C VAL A 53 13.42 -21.54 -9.43
N LEU A 54 14.29 -22.46 -9.84
CA LEU A 54 15.63 -22.12 -10.31
C LEU A 54 15.58 -21.91 -11.82
N LEU A 55 16.26 -20.88 -12.30
CA LEU A 55 16.35 -20.54 -13.71
C LEU A 55 17.81 -20.60 -14.18
N ASP A 56 18.01 -20.99 -15.43
CA ASP A 56 19.30 -20.86 -16.13
C ASP A 56 19.49 -19.45 -16.72
N LYS A 57 20.64 -19.23 -17.36
CA LYS A 57 21.01 -17.95 -18.01
C LYS A 57 20.06 -17.53 -19.14
N ASP A 58 19.36 -18.49 -19.73
CA ASP A 58 18.39 -18.25 -20.80
C ASP A 58 16.97 -18.03 -20.24
N GLY A 59 16.81 -18.13 -18.91
CA GLY A 59 15.53 -17.98 -18.20
C GLY A 59 14.67 -19.24 -18.21
N ASN A 60 15.21 -20.41 -18.57
CA ASN A 60 14.47 -21.67 -18.53
C ASN A 60 14.44 -22.23 -17.12
N LYS A 61 13.32 -22.89 -16.78
CA LYS A 61 13.17 -23.56 -15.48
C LYS A 61 14.05 -24.79 -15.41
N LEU A 62 14.89 -24.83 -14.38
CA LEU A 62 15.70 -25.98 -14.01
C LEU A 62 14.89 -26.93 -13.12
N THR A 63 15.13 -28.23 -13.28
CA THR A 63 14.61 -29.29 -12.39
C THR A 63 15.79 -30.04 -11.78
N PRO A 64 16.53 -29.41 -10.85
CA PRO A 64 17.69 -30.04 -10.22
C PRO A 64 17.26 -31.26 -9.39
N LYS A 65 18.14 -32.25 -9.28
CA LYS A 65 17.85 -33.49 -8.55
C LYS A 65 18.37 -33.44 -7.12
N GLU A 66 19.49 -32.75 -6.91
CA GLU A 66 20.24 -32.77 -5.65
C GLU A 66 20.51 -31.37 -5.09
N ILE A 67 19.82 -30.33 -5.58
CA ILE A 67 19.87 -28.99 -5.00
C ILE A 67 18.83 -28.84 -3.88
N THR A 68 19.26 -28.30 -2.75
CA THR A 68 18.41 -27.87 -1.63
C THR A 68 18.69 -26.41 -1.26
N GLY A 69 17.70 -25.71 -0.70
CA GLY A 69 17.86 -24.36 -0.17
C GLY A 69 17.80 -24.35 1.36
N ASN A 70 18.36 -23.32 2.00
CA ASN A 70 18.13 -23.07 3.43
C ASN A 70 16.66 -22.71 3.77
N TYR A 71 15.89 -22.30 2.75
CA TYR A 71 14.45 -22.11 2.81
C TYR A 71 13.83 -22.82 1.61
N ASP A 72 12.69 -23.49 1.80
CA ASP A 72 11.94 -24.14 0.70
C ASP A 72 10.97 -23.19 -0.02
N THR A 73 10.64 -22.08 0.64
CA THR A 73 9.68 -21.08 0.15
C THR A 73 10.14 -19.69 0.53
N VAL A 74 9.65 -18.68 -0.19
CA VAL A 74 9.78 -17.28 0.22
C VAL A 74 8.39 -16.70 0.45
N SER A 75 8.28 -15.84 1.44
CA SER A 75 7.09 -15.05 1.70
C SER A 75 7.03 -13.89 0.72
N VAL A 76 5.97 -13.82 -0.07
CA VAL A 76 5.70 -12.70 -0.97
C VAL A 76 4.48 -11.94 -0.49
N SER A 77 4.58 -10.61 -0.42
CA SER A 77 3.45 -9.73 -0.18
C SER A 77 3.49 -8.52 -1.09
N MET A 78 2.34 -7.91 -1.34
CA MET A 78 2.23 -6.72 -2.16
C MET A 78 1.04 -5.89 -1.67
N PRO A 79 1.29 -4.81 -0.94
CA PRO A 79 0.23 -3.91 -0.49
C PRO A 79 -0.48 -3.25 -1.67
N VAL A 80 -1.81 -3.08 -1.55
CA VAL A 80 -2.62 -2.27 -2.47
C VAL A 80 -3.37 -1.24 -1.65
N LEU A 81 -3.10 0.02 -1.94
CA LEU A 81 -3.72 1.18 -1.32
C LEU A 81 -4.90 1.65 -2.19
N MET A 82 -5.96 2.10 -1.55
CA MET A 82 -7.05 2.83 -2.21
C MET A 82 -6.65 4.29 -2.33
N ASN A 83 -6.94 4.91 -3.47
CA ASN A 83 -6.85 6.35 -3.65
C ASN A 83 -8.25 6.94 -3.49
N LYS A 84 -8.39 7.95 -2.64
CA LYS A 84 -9.67 8.62 -2.40
C LYS A 84 -9.47 10.12 -2.31
N ASP A 85 -10.28 10.87 -3.06
CA ASP A 85 -10.41 12.30 -2.86
C ASP A 85 -11.25 12.55 -1.60
N LEU A 86 -10.63 13.19 -0.61
CA LEU A 86 -11.26 13.55 0.64
C LEU A 86 -11.51 15.06 0.66
N PRO A 87 -12.78 15.50 0.82
CA PRO A 87 -13.09 16.90 1.02
C PRO A 87 -12.52 17.39 2.35
N LEU A 88 -11.96 18.60 2.32
CA LEU A 88 -11.50 19.28 3.52
C LEU A 88 -12.65 20.09 4.12
N THR A 89 -12.80 20.02 5.44
CA THR A 89 -13.80 20.79 6.18
C THR A 89 -13.18 21.41 7.42
N VAL A 90 -13.85 22.43 7.97
CA VAL A 90 -13.53 22.97 9.29
C VAL A 90 -14.73 22.75 10.20
N SER A 91 -14.47 22.52 11.47
CA SER A 91 -15.52 22.47 12.49
C SER A 91 -15.66 23.85 13.11
N LEU A 92 -16.88 24.39 13.17
CA LEU A 92 -17.13 25.69 13.80
C LEU A 92 -17.70 25.49 15.20
N VAL A 93 -17.14 26.23 16.15
CA VAL A 93 -17.74 26.39 17.47
C VAL A 93 -18.39 27.76 17.50
N GLY A 94 -19.73 27.78 17.56
CA GLY A 94 -20.51 29.00 17.61
C GLY A 94 -20.17 29.87 18.83
N GLY A 95 -20.21 31.19 18.66
CA GLY A 95 -19.84 32.13 19.70
C GLY A 95 -20.17 33.57 19.31
N ALA A 96 -20.47 34.42 20.30
CA ALA A 96 -20.73 35.86 20.11
C ALA A 96 -21.79 36.21 19.04
N GLY A 97 -22.78 35.34 18.82
CA GLY A 97 -23.83 35.52 17.80
C GLY A 97 -23.45 35.06 16.39
N ALA A 98 -22.22 34.60 16.19
CA ALA A 98 -21.79 33.91 14.97
C ALA A 98 -22.07 32.40 15.06
N THR A 99 -22.64 31.85 14.00
CA THR A 99 -23.01 30.44 13.82
C THR A 99 -22.62 30.01 12.39
N GLU A 100 -22.75 28.72 12.08
CA GLU A 100 -22.49 28.23 10.72
C GLU A 100 -23.37 28.95 9.68
N ASP A 101 -24.61 29.29 10.02
CA ASP A 101 -25.57 29.93 9.11
C ASP A 101 -25.18 31.35 8.67
N ASN A 102 -24.33 32.03 9.45
CA ASN A 102 -23.91 33.40 9.16
C ASN A 102 -22.40 33.53 8.89
N CYS A 103 -21.72 32.40 8.68
CA CYS A 103 -20.30 32.34 8.34
C CYS A 103 -20.10 31.85 6.90
N VAL A 104 -19.18 32.49 6.17
CA VAL A 104 -18.69 32.00 4.87
C VAL A 104 -17.37 31.29 5.10
N ILE A 105 -17.32 30.01 4.72
CA ILE A 105 -16.12 29.17 4.84
C ILE A 105 -15.59 28.92 3.42
N GLU A 106 -14.34 29.32 3.19
CA GLU A 106 -13.62 29.02 1.96
C GLU A 106 -12.34 28.25 2.31
N ILE A 107 -12.18 27.07 1.70
CA ILE A 107 -11.03 26.20 1.89
C ILE A 107 -10.43 25.93 0.52
N GLU A 108 -9.17 26.32 0.35
CA GLU A 108 -8.41 26.03 -0.86
C GLU A 108 -7.12 25.28 -0.52
N PRO A 109 -6.90 24.07 -1.07
CA PRO A 109 -7.79 23.33 -1.98
C PRO A 109 -9.03 22.75 -1.26
N LYS A 110 -10.12 22.52 -2.01
CA LYS A 110 -11.37 21.97 -1.44
C LYS A 110 -11.28 20.48 -1.06
N SER A 111 -10.37 19.76 -1.68
CA SER A 111 -10.13 18.34 -1.43
C SER A 111 -8.68 17.99 -1.67
N ILE A 112 -8.26 16.87 -1.08
CA ILE A 112 -6.94 16.28 -1.32
C ILE A 112 -7.12 14.81 -1.69
N GLN A 113 -6.20 14.28 -2.50
CA GLN A 113 -6.14 12.86 -2.77
C GLN A 113 -5.28 12.17 -1.70
N VAL A 114 -5.82 11.12 -1.08
CA VAL A 114 -5.13 10.31 -0.07
C VAL A 114 -5.03 8.87 -0.55
N ALA A 115 -3.87 8.25 -0.35
CA ALA A 115 -3.66 6.82 -0.56
C ALA A 115 -3.50 6.12 0.81
N GLY A 116 -4.18 5.00 1.00
CA GLY A 116 -4.14 4.28 2.26
C GLY A 116 -4.93 2.97 2.26
N ASP A 117 -5.00 2.31 3.42
CA ASP A 117 -5.75 1.08 3.61
C ASP A 117 -7.21 1.23 3.19
N THR A 118 -7.68 0.28 2.38
CA THR A 118 -9.04 0.29 1.82
C THR A 118 -10.10 0.35 2.92
N THR A 119 -9.95 -0.46 3.97
CA THR A 119 -10.90 -0.52 5.08
C THR A 119 -10.98 0.79 5.85
N VAL A 120 -9.87 1.53 5.95
CA VAL A 120 -9.81 2.83 6.61
C VAL A 120 -10.42 3.92 5.72
N LEU A 121 -9.95 4.04 4.48
CA LEU A 121 -10.41 5.09 3.56
C LEU A 121 -11.88 4.95 3.15
N GLN A 122 -12.44 3.74 3.15
CA GLN A 122 -13.87 3.54 2.95
C GLN A 122 -14.72 4.21 4.04
N THR A 123 -14.22 4.28 5.28
CA THR A 123 -14.93 4.89 6.41
C THR A 123 -14.74 6.40 6.53
N LEU A 124 -13.67 6.94 5.94
CA LEU A 124 -13.36 8.37 5.98
C LEU A 124 -14.14 9.14 4.90
N ASN A 125 -15.05 10.03 5.30
CA ASN A 125 -15.85 10.82 4.36
C ASN A 125 -15.32 12.23 4.11
N GLN A 126 -14.63 12.80 5.10
CA GLN A 126 -14.05 14.14 5.06
C GLN A 126 -12.85 14.22 6.00
N LEU A 127 -12.03 15.23 5.81
CA LEU A 127 -10.95 15.58 6.72
C LEU A 127 -11.23 16.93 7.38
N VAL A 128 -11.45 16.92 8.70
CA VAL A 128 -11.56 18.17 9.47
C VAL A 128 -10.16 18.71 9.72
N VAL A 129 -9.80 19.82 9.06
CA VAL A 129 -8.43 20.36 9.10
C VAL A 129 -8.21 21.36 10.24
N ALA A 130 -9.29 21.95 10.74
CA ALA A 130 -9.23 22.88 11.87
C ALA A 130 -10.57 22.92 12.60
N THR A 131 -10.51 23.29 13.87
CA THR A 131 -11.67 23.74 14.65
C THR A 131 -11.51 25.22 14.89
N VAL A 132 -12.49 26.02 14.48
CA VAL A 132 -12.48 27.48 14.61
C VAL A 132 -13.52 27.89 15.65
N ASP A 133 -13.05 28.51 16.74
CA ASP A 133 -13.93 29.09 17.75
C ASP A 133 -14.29 30.52 17.39
N LEU A 134 -15.56 30.73 17.04
CA LEU A 134 -16.06 32.01 16.58
C LEU A 134 -16.13 33.05 17.69
N SER A 135 -16.11 32.64 18.96
CA SER A 135 -16.06 33.58 20.10
C SER A 135 -14.77 34.41 20.11
N SER A 136 -13.68 33.89 19.55
CA SER A 136 -12.39 34.57 19.47
C SER A 136 -12.39 35.80 18.55
N PHE A 137 -13.38 35.92 17.66
CA PHE A 137 -13.53 37.08 16.79
C PHE A 137 -14.35 38.21 17.43
N CYS A 138 -14.90 38.00 18.62
CA CYS A 138 -15.57 39.04 19.38
C CYS A 138 -14.54 39.93 20.08
N HIS A 139 -14.06 40.96 19.40
CA HIS A 139 -13.42 42.09 20.07
C HIS A 139 -14.52 43.04 20.57
N ILE A 140 -14.74 43.04 21.89
CA ILE A 140 -15.52 44.10 22.56
C ILE A 140 -14.71 45.40 22.38
N LEU A 141 -15.26 46.34 21.60
CA LEU A 141 -14.82 47.74 21.52
C LEU A 141 -15.41 48.55 22.66
#